data_AF-A0A661ME77-F1
#
_entry.id   AF-A0A661ME77-F1
#
_cell.length_a   1.000
_cell.length_b   1.000
_cell.length_c   1.000
_cell.angle_alpha   90.00
_cell.angle_beta   90.00
_cell.angle_gamma   90.00
#
_symmetry.space_group_name_H-M   'P 1'
#
loop_
_entity.id
_entity.type
_entity.pdbx_description
1 polymer ?
#
loop_
_entity_poly.entity_id
_entity_poly.type
_entity_poly.pdbx_seq_one_letter_code
_entity_poly.pdbx_strand_id
1 'polypeptide(L)'
;MEGPGRAPRAAREVLSALLFVIVHSAMRLPARSRVARSLLVPALVLVAACAHVPQRSPLPMEHIEDAEVLGIPRVRMWGDAPPPWEHDWFEKSRAEIKERYSGVYERRHTYLAISGGGENGAFAAGLLLGWTAAGDRPEFTSVTGISAGALVAPFAFLGPEYDDVLRKVSVGLTAKDVYKERGLIRALRTDAMATTEPLQRLIAQYVDEEGMEKIAAEHRKGRSLNIGTANLDSMRPVIWRIGAIANSGHPDALKLIRRILLASASIPVAFSPVLIEVEAGGKKYDELHVDGGATSQVFLYPIGIDYDEVLEKLAVPGRPEVYIIRNSRLDPMYQHVRNKLFSIAGRSLDSLVRTQGIGDLYRIYLQTCRDGLDFNLAYIPSDFTKESEEEFDSAYMNALFDMAFDRAKSGYDWEKMPPELEEAPVNCR
;
A
#
# COMPACT_ATOMS: atom_id res chain seq x y z
N MET A 1 -14.72 -15.23 35.62
CA MET A 1 -16.02 -15.53 35.01
C MET A 1 -16.68 -14.23 34.64
N GLU A 2 -16.53 -13.78 33.39
CA GLU A 2 -17.37 -12.79 32.71
C GLU A 2 -17.09 -12.97 31.21
N GLY A 3 -18.16 -13.13 30.42
CA GLY A 3 -18.13 -13.78 29.10
C GLY A 3 -17.63 -12.91 27.93
N PRO A 4 -17.41 -13.52 26.74
CA PRO A 4 -16.76 -12.85 25.62
C PRO A 4 -17.70 -11.89 24.87
N GLY A 5 -17.16 -10.70 24.58
CA GLY A 5 -17.40 -9.85 23.41
C GLY A 5 -18.81 -9.85 22.80
N ARG A 6 -19.70 -9.01 23.34
CA ARG A 6 -20.89 -8.57 22.60
C ARG A 6 -20.44 -7.64 21.46
N ALA A 7 -20.77 -8.01 20.22
CA ALA A 7 -20.86 -7.08 19.08
C ALA A 7 -21.58 -5.78 19.50
N PRO A 8 -21.28 -4.61 18.92
CA PRO A 8 -21.81 -3.33 19.38
C PRO A 8 -23.35 -3.41 19.41
N ARG A 9 -23.91 -3.30 20.63
CA ARG A 9 -25.35 -3.39 20.90
C ARG A 9 -26.17 -2.54 19.93
N ALA A 10 -25.65 -1.37 19.55
CA ALA A 10 -26.28 -0.44 18.61
C ALA A 10 -26.50 -1.03 17.20
N ALA A 11 -25.54 -1.77 16.63
CA ALA A 11 -25.72 -2.37 15.30
C ALA A 11 -26.73 -3.53 15.33
N ARG A 12 -26.71 -4.34 16.40
CA ARG A 12 -27.72 -5.40 16.61
C ARG A 12 -29.10 -4.82 16.90
N GLU A 13 -29.20 -3.71 17.63
CA GLU A 13 -30.48 -3.05 17.93
C GLU A 13 -31.07 -2.34 16.71
N VAL A 14 -30.24 -1.70 15.88
CA VAL A 14 -30.68 -1.08 14.61
C VAL A 14 -31.12 -2.16 13.61
N LEU A 15 -30.35 -3.24 13.45
CA LEU A 15 -30.74 -4.35 12.57
C LEU A 15 -31.99 -5.09 13.10
N SER A 16 -32.10 -5.25 14.42
CA SER A 16 -33.30 -5.84 15.05
C SER A 16 -34.51 -4.93 14.89
N ALA A 17 -34.36 -3.61 15.03
CA ALA A 17 -35.43 -2.64 14.83
C ALA A 17 -35.88 -2.57 13.36
N LEU A 18 -34.95 -2.61 12.41
CA LEU A 18 -35.24 -2.70 10.98
C LEU A 18 -35.94 -4.01 10.62
N LEU A 19 -35.48 -5.15 11.14
CA LEU A 19 -36.19 -6.42 10.98
C LEU A 19 -37.58 -6.37 11.61
N PHE A 20 -37.73 -5.77 12.80
CA PHE A 20 -39.01 -5.66 13.47
C PHE A 20 -40.00 -4.80 12.67
N VAL A 21 -39.55 -3.68 12.10
CA VAL A 21 -40.34 -2.79 11.24
C VAL A 21 -40.71 -3.45 9.91
N ILE A 22 -39.78 -4.18 9.29
CA ILE A 22 -40.02 -4.92 8.03
C ILE A 22 -41.02 -6.05 8.26
N VAL A 23 -40.86 -6.83 9.34
CA VAL A 23 -41.78 -7.92 9.71
C VAL A 23 -43.16 -7.37 10.08
N HIS A 24 -43.23 -6.29 10.87
CA HIS A 24 -44.51 -5.65 11.21
C HIS A 24 -45.21 -5.03 10.00
N SER A 25 -44.46 -4.41 9.09
CA SER A 25 -45.03 -3.83 7.86
C SER A 25 -45.51 -4.91 6.89
N ALA A 26 -44.76 -6.03 6.77
CA ALA A 26 -45.19 -7.19 6.02
C ALA A 26 -46.46 -7.82 6.60
N MET A 27 -46.67 -7.77 7.92
CA MET A 27 -47.87 -8.25 8.62
C MET A 27 -49.12 -7.34 8.45
N ARG A 28 -48.99 -6.13 7.89
CA ARG A 28 -50.12 -5.21 7.63
C ARG A 28 -50.72 -5.25 6.22
N LEU A 29 -50.11 -5.99 5.28
CA LEU A 29 -50.68 -6.24 3.94
C LEU A 29 -52.03 -7.00 3.96
N PRO A 30 -52.97 -6.72 3.04
CA PRO A 30 -54.29 -7.34 3.01
C PRO A 30 -54.25 -8.85 2.68
N ALA A 31 -55.25 -9.60 3.18
CA ALA A 31 -55.29 -11.07 3.22
C ALA A 31 -55.23 -11.81 1.87
N ARG A 32 -55.23 -11.11 0.73
CA ARG A 32 -55.13 -11.71 -0.62
C ARG A 32 -53.71 -12.10 -1.04
N SER A 33 -52.68 -11.84 -0.23
CA SER A 33 -51.27 -12.14 -0.55
C SER A 33 -50.61 -13.16 0.39
N ARG A 34 -51.37 -14.17 0.89
CA ARG A 34 -50.82 -15.25 1.75
C ARG A 34 -49.63 -15.99 1.12
N VAL A 35 -49.56 -16.07 -0.21
CA VAL A 35 -48.42 -16.67 -0.95
C VAL A 35 -47.18 -15.78 -0.93
N ALA A 36 -47.35 -14.45 -1.01
CA ALA A 36 -46.21 -13.51 -0.95
C ALA A 36 -45.59 -13.44 0.46
N ARG A 37 -46.41 -13.56 1.52
CA ARG A 37 -45.93 -13.62 2.91
C ARG A 37 -45.16 -14.89 3.26
N SER A 38 -45.60 -16.04 2.71
CA SER A 38 -44.95 -17.33 2.96
C SER A 38 -43.61 -17.49 2.23
N LEU A 39 -43.34 -16.67 1.22
CA LEU A 39 -42.04 -16.63 0.53
C LEU A 39 -41.08 -15.57 1.10
N LEU A 40 -41.58 -14.44 1.62
CA LEU A 40 -40.72 -13.34 2.10
C LEU A 40 -39.93 -13.69 3.38
N VAL A 41 -40.56 -14.40 4.32
CA VAL A 41 -39.95 -14.79 5.59
C VAL A 41 -38.82 -15.82 5.40
N PRO A 42 -39.00 -16.94 4.68
CA PRO A 42 -37.89 -17.84 4.39
C PRO A 42 -36.83 -17.17 3.50
N ALA A 43 -37.18 -16.26 2.59
CA ALA A 43 -36.21 -15.48 1.83
C ALA A 43 -35.33 -14.59 2.74
N LEU A 44 -35.91 -13.89 3.72
CA LEU A 44 -35.16 -13.09 4.70
C LEU A 44 -34.29 -13.96 5.62
N VAL A 45 -34.76 -15.14 6.03
CA VAL A 45 -33.98 -16.10 6.82
C VAL A 45 -32.85 -16.72 5.99
N LEU A 46 -33.07 -17.02 4.70
CA LEU A 46 -32.04 -17.49 3.76
C LEU A 46 -31.03 -16.40 3.39
N VAL A 47 -31.40 -15.11 3.47
CA VAL A 47 -30.46 -13.99 3.32
C VAL A 47 -29.57 -13.86 4.56
N ALA A 48 -30.13 -14.00 5.77
CA ALA A 48 -29.37 -13.96 7.02
C ALA A 48 -28.49 -15.21 7.26
N ALA A 49 -28.91 -16.40 6.78
CA ALA A 49 -28.18 -17.65 6.98
C ALA A 49 -27.00 -17.86 6.01
N CYS A 50 -26.82 -17.01 5.00
CA CYS A 50 -25.77 -17.17 3.98
C CYS A 50 -24.68 -16.10 3.99
N ALA A 51 -24.70 -15.17 4.96
CA ALA A 51 -23.59 -14.26 5.22
C ALA A 51 -22.67 -14.90 6.26
N HIS A 52 -21.90 -15.93 5.85
CA HIS A 52 -20.83 -16.46 6.70
C HIS A 52 -19.65 -15.49 6.65
N VAL A 53 -19.69 -14.44 7.47
CA VAL A 53 -18.53 -13.58 7.73
C VAL A 53 -17.54 -14.42 8.54
N PRO A 54 -16.29 -14.59 8.07
CA PRO A 54 -15.27 -15.33 8.83
C PRO A 54 -15.18 -14.78 10.25
N GLN A 55 -15.16 -15.66 11.24
CA GLN A 55 -15.01 -15.25 12.62
C GLN A 55 -13.59 -14.69 12.81
N ARG A 56 -13.50 -13.37 13.01
CA ARG A 56 -12.25 -12.68 13.37
C ARG A 56 -11.86 -12.92 14.83
N SER A 57 -10.57 -12.96 15.11
CA SER A 57 -9.96 -12.84 16.43
C SER A 57 -9.11 -11.56 16.45
N PRO A 58 -9.73 -10.37 16.54
CA PRO A 58 -9.01 -9.10 16.49
C PRO A 58 -8.03 -8.97 17.66
N LEU A 59 -6.89 -8.33 17.39
CA LEU A 59 -5.89 -8.02 18.39
C LEU A 59 -6.44 -7.05 19.46
N PRO A 60 -6.37 -7.36 20.76
CA PRO A 60 -6.77 -6.45 21.83
C PRO A 60 -5.93 -5.19 21.89
N MET A 61 -6.50 -4.08 22.37
CA MET A 61 -5.82 -2.77 22.40
C MET A 61 -4.52 -2.79 23.20
N GLU A 62 -4.49 -3.54 24.30
CA GLU A 62 -3.33 -3.72 25.16
C GLU A 62 -2.13 -4.41 24.48
N HIS A 63 -2.34 -5.01 23.30
CA HIS A 63 -1.32 -5.76 22.58
C HIS A 63 -0.96 -5.15 21.20
N ILE A 64 -1.56 -4.00 20.83
CA ILE A 64 -1.36 -3.33 19.53
C ILE A 64 0.11 -3.00 19.27
N GLU A 65 0.85 -2.63 20.32
CA GLU A 65 2.26 -2.25 20.22
C GLU A 65 3.22 -3.47 20.27
N ASP A 66 2.76 -4.60 20.82
CA ASP A 66 3.58 -5.81 21.04
C ASP A 66 3.37 -6.88 19.97
N ALA A 67 2.54 -6.62 18.97
CA ALA A 67 2.18 -7.60 17.95
C ALA A 67 3.38 -8.02 17.08
N GLU A 68 3.68 -9.31 17.11
CA GLU A 68 4.71 -9.92 16.27
C GLU A 68 4.07 -10.70 15.12
N VAL A 69 4.85 -10.94 14.05
CA VAL A 69 4.40 -11.70 12.89
C VAL A 69 5.40 -12.80 12.61
N LEU A 70 4.94 -14.06 12.64
CA LEU A 70 5.76 -15.27 12.48
C LEU A 70 6.93 -15.37 13.49
N GLY A 71 6.84 -14.69 14.64
CA GLY A 71 7.94 -14.56 15.60
C GLY A 71 9.19 -13.87 15.02
N ILE A 72 9.08 -13.17 13.89
CA ILE A 72 10.20 -12.48 13.27
C ILE A 72 10.34 -11.10 13.92
N PRO A 73 11.48 -10.80 14.56
CA PRO A 73 11.62 -9.56 15.31
C PRO A 73 11.67 -8.34 14.38
N ARG A 74 10.97 -7.26 14.78
CA ARG A 74 11.10 -5.91 14.20
C ARG A 74 10.78 -5.84 12.70
N VAL A 75 9.87 -6.68 12.18
CA VAL A 75 9.47 -6.64 10.75
C VAL A 75 8.24 -5.80 10.46
N ARG A 76 7.43 -5.54 11.48
CA ARG A 76 6.23 -4.70 11.46
C ARG A 76 6.53 -3.45 12.29
N MET A 77 6.28 -2.26 11.75
CA MET A 77 6.40 -1.00 12.49
C MET A 77 5.34 0.01 12.06
N TRP A 78 4.99 0.94 12.94
CA TRP A 78 4.11 2.03 12.57
C TRP A 78 4.81 3.02 11.63
N GLY A 79 4.06 3.55 10.66
CA GLY A 79 4.58 4.56 9.73
C GLY A 79 4.50 5.99 10.26
N ASP A 80 3.74 6.21 11.33
CA ASP A 80 3.43 7.50 11.96
C ASP A 80 4.18 7.73 13.28
N ALA A 81 5.09 6.83 13.67
CA ALA A 81 5.90 6.93 14.88
C ALA A 81 7.28 6.29 14.68
N PRO A 82 8.31 6.74 15.40
CA PRO A 82 9.61 6.06 15.39
C PRO A 82 9.48 4.64 15.97
N PRO A 83 10.22 3.65 15.46
CA PRO A 83 10.19 2.30 16.02
C PRO A 83 10.66 2.28 17.48
N PRO A 84 9.98 1.59 18.41
CA PRO A 84 10.38 1.56 19.83
C PRO A 84 11.81 1.06 20.08
N TRP A 85 12.33 0.22 19.18
CA TRP A 85 13.68 -0.36 19.21
C TRP A 85 14.71 0.44 18.41
N GLU A 86 14.42 1.69 18.04
CA GLU A 86 15.35 2.56 17.31
C GLU A 86 16.65 2.79 18.10
N HIS A 87 16.54 3.04 19.42
CA HIS A 87 17.68 3.23 20.31
C HIS A 87 18.69 2.06 20.28
N ASP A 88 18.22 0.80 20.22
CA ASP A 88 19.08 -0.38 20.10
C ASP A 88 20.01 -0.33 18.87
N TRP A 89 19.56 0.33 17.79
CA TRP A 89 20.37 0.48 16.59
C TRP A 89 21.47 1.52 16.81
N PHE A 90 21.14 2.62 17.49
CA PHE A 90 22.09 3.69 17.83
C PHE A 90 23.08 3.29 18.92
N GLU A 91 22.79 2.29 19.76
CA GLU A 91 23.75 1.76 20.73
C GLU A 91 24.84 0.88 20.10
N LYS A 92 24.65 0.41 18.85
CA LYS A 92 25.64 -0.43 18.16
C LYS A 92 26.93 0.31 17.92
N SER A 93 28.04 -0.41 18.09
CA SER A 93 29.37 0.11 17.75
C SER A 93 29.49 0.35 16.23
N ARG A 94 30.39 1.27 15.83
CA ARG A 94 30.70 1.50 14.41
C ARG A 94 31.16 0.21 13.70
N ALA A 95 31.85 -0.69 14.41
CA ALA A 95 32.28 -1.99 13.88
C ALA A 95 31.08 -2.89 13.55
N GLU A 96 30.12 -3.02 14.47
CA GLU A 96 28.88 -3.79 14.23
C GLU A 96 28.05 -3.20 13.09
N ILE A 97 27.96 -1.86 13.00
CA ILE A 97 27.26 -1.20 11.90
C ILE A 97 27.96 -1.49 10.58
N LYS A 98 29.28 -1.35 10.50
CA LYS A 98 30.05 -1.64 9.29
C LYS A 98 29.90 -3.10 8.84
N GLU A 99 29.90 -4.04 9.78
CA GLU A 99 29.69 -5.46 9.48
C GLU A 99 28.28 -5.71 8.93
N ARG A 100 27.25 -5.18 9.62
CA ARG A 100 25.84 -5.41 9.26
C ARG A 100 25.38 -4.68 8.00
N TYR A 101 25.99 -3.54 7.70
CA TYR A 101 25.60 -2.64 6.61
C TYR A 101 26.71 -2.48 5.57
N SER A 102 27.53 -3.53 5.38
CA SER A 102 28.77 -3.48 4.58
C SER A 102 28.61 -2.99 3.13
N GLY A 103 27.44 -3.17 2.52
CA GLY A 103 27.16 -2.70 1.17
C GLY A 103 26.75 -1.22 1.08
N VAL A 104 26.40 -0.59 2.20
CA VAL A 104 25.93 0.81 2.25
C VAL A 104 26.80 1.70 3.14
N TYR A 105 27.59 1.12 4.06
CA TYR A 105 28.54 1.84 4.90
C TYR A 105 29.62 2.55 4.09
N GLU A 106 29.90 3.82 4.37
CA GLU A 106 30.83 4.67 3.60
C GLU A 106 30.48 4.76 2.10
N ARG A 107 29.22 4.51 1.72
CA ARG A 107 28.71 4.64 0.35
C ARG A 107 27.69 5.75 0.25
N ARG A 108 27.63 6.38 -0.92
CA ARG A 108 26.57 7.34 -1.23
C ARG A 108 25.22 6.63 -1.11
N HIS A 109 24.25 7.33 -0.53
CA HIS A 109 22.92 6.80 -0.36
C HIS A 109 21.96 7.40 -1.38
N THR A 110 21.15 6.53 -1.96
CA THR A 110 20.05 6.90 -2.86
C THR A 110 18.78 6.20 -2.43
N TYR A 111 17.72 6.95 -2.22
CA TYR A 111 16.44 6.48 -1.72
C TYR A 111 15.38 6.59 -2.82
N LEU A 112 14.51 5.60 -2.91
CA LEU A 112 13.37 5.61 -3.84
C LEU A 112 12.06 5.40 -3.08
N ALA A 113 11.11 6.29 -3.28
CA ALA A 113 9.75 6.15 -2.77
C ALA A 113 8.75 6.12 -3.93
N ILE A 114 7.97 5.04 -4.03
CA ILE A 114 7.01 4.84 -5.13
C ILE A 114 5.59 4.88 -4.59
N SER A 115 4.80 5.83 -5.09
CA SER A 115 3.45 6.04 -4.58
C SER A 115 2.45 4.99 -5.07
N GLY A 116 1.28 4.97 -4.43
CA GLY A 116 0.09 4.37 -5.01
C GLY A 116 -0.42 5.09 -6.25
N GLY A 117 -1.37 4.47 -6.96
CA GLY A 117 -1.92 5.03 -8.20
C GLY A 117 -2.74 4.07 -9.08
N GLY A 118 -2.97 2.80 -8.68
CA GLY A 118 -3.70 1.83 -9.50
C GLY A 118 -3.03 1.58 -10.85
N GLU A 119 -3.79 1.71 -11.93
CA GLU A 119 -3.28 1.57 -13.32
C GLU A 119 -2.14 2.55 -13.66
N ASN A 120 -2.06 3.69 -12.96
CA ASN A 120 -1.01 4.67 -13.15
C ASN A 120 0.37 4.19 -12.70
N GLY A 121 0.49 3.02 -12.07
CA GLY A 121 1.77 2.36 -11.83
C GLY A 121 2.61 2.14 -13.11
N ALA A 122 1.97 2.17 -14.28
CA ALA A 122 2.64 2.21 -15.58
C ALA A 122 3.62 3.39 -15.72
N PHE A 123 3.35 4.53 -15.08
CA PHE A 123 4.25 5.68 -15.04
C PHE A 123 5.58 5.33 -14.36
N ALA A 124 5.54 4.78 -13.14
CA ALA A 124 6.75 4.38 -12.43
C ALA A 124 7.58 3.34 -13.17
N ALA A 125 6.94 2.34 -13.79
CA ALA A 125 7.65 1.35 -14.57
C ALA A 125 8.30 1.97 -15.82
N GLY A 126 7.57 2.81 -16.56
CA GLY A 126 8.11 3.51 -17.73
C GLY A 126 9.33 4.35 -17.36
N LEU A 127 9.21 5.15 -16.29
CA LEU A 127 10.29 5.98 -15.78
C LEU A 127 11.52 5.15 -15.40
N LEU A 128 11.35 4.10 -14.59
CA LEU A 128 12.46 3.26 -14.15
C LEU A 128 13.17 2.55 -15.31
N LEU A 129 12.41 2.05 -16.30
CA LEU A 129 12.98 1.39 -17.48
C LEU A 129 13.68 2.39 -18.40
N GLY A 130 13.12 3.59 -18.56
CA GLY A 130 13.75 4.67 -19.31
C GLY A 130 15.06 5.12 -18.66
N TRP A 131 15.07 5.20 -17.33
CA TRP A 131 16.25 5.53 -16.53
C TRP A 131 17.33 4.44 -16.64
N THR A 132 16.94 3.16 -16.62
CA THR A 132 17.87 2.06 -16.97
C THR A 132 18.43 2.25 -18.38
N ALA A 133 17.59 2.59 -19.36
CA ALA A 133 18.00 2.78 -20.75
C ALA A 133 18.92 3.99 -20.96
N ALA A 134 18.81 5.02 -20.11
CA ALA A 134 19.77 6.14 -20.06
C ALA A 134 21.15 5.69 -19.55
N GLY A 135 21.22 4.58 -18.81
CA GLY A 135 22.45 3.95 -18.35
C GLY A 135 22.97 4.45 -17.00
N ASP A 136 22.20 5.29 -16.31
CA ASP A 136 22.59 5.98 -15.07
C ASP A 136 21.59 5.81 -13.92
N ARG A 137 20.64 4.86 -14.02
CA ARG A 137 19.78 4.47 -12.89
C ARG A 137 20.65 3.99 -11.71
N PRO A 138 20.56 4.64 -10.53
CA PRO A 138 21.38 4.29 -9.38
C PRO A 138 20.91 2.98 -8.73
N GLU A 139 21.81 2.36 -7.97
CA GLU A 139 21.43 1.31 -7.03
C GLU A 139 20.83 1.96 -5.77
N PHE A 140 19.56 1.67 -5.50
CA PHE A 140 18.86 2.26 -4.37
C PHE A 140 19.26 1.60 -3.05
N THR A 141 19.71 2.40 -2.09
CA THR A 141 19.96 2.01 -0.69
C THR A 141 18.68 1.58 0.01
N SER A 142 17.58 2.32 -0.22
CA SER A 142 16.24 1.95 0.26
C SER A 142 15.20 2.15 -0.83
N VAL A 143 14.24 1.23 -0.90
CA VAL A 143 13.05 1.37 -1.73
C VAL A 143 11.80 1.20 -0.87
N THR A 144 10.85 2.11 -1.03
CA THR A 144 9.52 2.02 -0.42
C THR A 144 8.42 1.97 -1.48
N GLY A 145 7.33 1.28 -1.15
CA GLY A 145 6.18 1.17 -2.05
C GLY A 145 4.84 1.08 -1.32
N ILE A 146 3.82 1.70 -1.91
CA ILE A 146 2.41 1.59 -1.51
C ILE A 146 1.57 1.27 -2.74
N SER A 147 0.57 0.38 -2.61
CA SER A 147 -0.39 0.08 -3.69
C SER A 147 0.31 -0.36 -4.97
N ALA A 148 0.02 0.26 -6.11
CA ALA A 148 0.74 0.03 -7.36
C ALA A 148 2.28 0.11 -7.17
N GLY A 149 2.76 1.08 -6.38
CA GLY A 149 4.18 1.20 -6.03
C GLY A 149 4.71 0.02 -5.22
N ALA A 150 3.88 -0.67 -4.43
CA ALA A 150 4.30 -1.88 -3.72
C ALA A 150 4.57 -3.06 -4.67
N LEU A 151 3.92 -3.10 -5.83
CA LEU A 151 4.15 -4.12 -6.85
C LEU A 151 5.39 -3.81 -7.71
N VAL A 152 5.76 -2.53 -7.81
CA VAL A 152 6.96 -2.05 -8.54
C VAL A 152 8.22 -2.14 -7.66
N ALA A 153 8.10 -1.78 -6.38
CA ALA A 153 9.23 -1.60 -5.46
C ALA A 153 10.18 -2.80 -5.34
N PRO A 154 9.73 -4.07 -5.24
CA PRO A 154 10.64 -5.21 -5.16
C PRO A 154 11.58 -5.32 -6.37
N PHE A 155 11.08 -5.04 -7.56
CA PHE A 155 11.85 -5.15 -8.80
C PHE A 155 12.72 -3.91 -9.04
N ALA A 156 12.25 -2.72 -8.65
CA ALA A 156 13.07 -1.52 -8.61
C ALA A 156 14.28 -1.71 -7.67
N PHE A 157 14.06 -2.35 -6.52
CA PHE A 157 15.07 -2.72 -5.53
C PHE A 157 16.08 -3.74 -6.05
N LEU A 158 15.63 -4.79 -6.75
CA LEU A 158 16.53 -5.80 -7.30
C LEU A 158 17.35 -5.31 -8.50
N GLY A 159 16.92 -4.24 -9.18
CA GLY A 159 17.71 -3.58 -10.22
C GLY A 159 17.29 -3.92 -11.65
N PRO A 160 18.08 -3.49 -12.65
CA PRO A 160 17.77 -3.62 -14.09
C PRO A 160 17.48 -5.04 -14.60
N GLU A 161 18.00 -6.08 -13.95
CA GLU A 161 17.72 -7.48 -14.32
C GLU A 161 16.22 -7.84 -14.24
N TYR A 162 15.43 -7.04 -13.51
CA TYR A 162 14.00 -7.21 -13.34
C TYR A 162 13.15 -6.26 -14.18
N ASP A 163 13.74 -5.52 -15.11
CA ASP A 163 13.00 -4.55 -15.93
C ASP A 163 11.94 -5.22 -16.83
N ASP A 164 12.21 -6.43 -17.32
CA ASP A 164 11.21 -7.23 -18.04
C ASP A 164 10.01 -7.59 -17.16
N VAL A 165 10.25 -7.83 -15.87
CA VAL A 165 9.19 -8.10 -14.90
C VAL A 165 8.41 -6.82 -14.60
N LEU A 166 9.10 -5.71 -14.35
CA LEU A 166 8.49 -4.38 -14.18
C LEU A 166 7.55 -4.04 -15.34
N ARG A 167 7.99 -4.24 -16.58
CA ARG A 167 7.13 -4.02 -17.75
C ARG A 167 5.88 -4.88 -17.71
N LYS A 168 6.00 -6.18 -17.43
CA LYS A 168 4.87 -7.12 -17.40
C LYS A 168 3.88 -6.79 -16.29
N VAL A 169 4.33 -6.45 -15.08
CA VAL A 169 3.45 -6.19 -13.94
C VAL A 169 2.81 -4.79 -13.98
N SER A 170 3.28 -3.89 -14.86
CA SER A 170 2.76 -2.51 -14.93
C SER A 170 1.97 -2.20 -16.20
N VAL A 171 2.30 -2.78 -17.35
CA VAL A 171 1.54 -2.58 -18.61
C VAL A 171 0.96 -3.87 -19.20
N GLY A 172 1.35 -5.03 -18.69
CA GLY A 172 0.84 -6.32 -19.13
C GLY A 172 -0.47 -6.74 -18.46
N LEU A 173 -1.02 -5.93 -17.56
CA LEU A 173 -2.23 -6.24 -16.82
C LEU A 173 -3.47 -5.76 -17.56
N THR A 174 -4.53 -6.56 -17.53
CA THR A 174 -5.88 -6.14 -17.87
C THR A 174 -6.76 -6.16 -16.62
N ALA A 175 -7.96 -5.55 -16.67
CA ALA A 175 -8.92 -5.60 -15.57
C ALA A 175 -9.15 -7.02 -15.03
N LYS A 176 -9.18 -8.02 -15.93
CA LYS A 176 -9.40 -9.44 -15.59
C LYS A 176 -8.24 -10.09 -14.85
N ASP A 177 -7.03 -9.56 -15.03
CA ASP A 177 -5.82 -10.04 -14.36
C ASP A 177 -5.70 -9.48 -12.94
N VAL A 178 -6.39 -8.37 -12.66
CA VAL A 178 -6.42 -7.75 -11.34
C VAL A 178 -7.61 -8.24 -10.54
N TYR A 179 -8.80 -8.31 -11.16
CA TYR A 179 -10.02 -8.64 -10.45
C TYR A 179 -11.04 -9.44 -11.25
N LYS A 180 -11.97 -10.04 -10.52
CA LYS A 180 -13.14 -10.72 -11.09
C LYS A 180 -14.40 -10.14 -10.47
N GLU A 181 -15.23 -9.52 -11.29
CA GLU A 181 -16.54 -9.01 -10.85
C GLU A 181 -17.36 -10.14 -10.23
N ARG A 182 -17.88 -9.91 -9.01
CA ARG A 182 -18.87 -10.80 -8.40
C ARG A 182 -20.26 -10.28 -8.77
N GLY A 183 -21.10 -11.11 -9.38
CA GLY A 183 -22.47 -10.72 -9.74
C GLY A 183 -23.27 -10.12 -8.56
N LEU A 184 -24.14 -9.16 -8.85
CA LEU A 184 -24.89 -8.29 -7.90
C LEU A 184 -25.49 -9.01 -6.67
N ILE A 185 -25.93 -10.27 -6.81
CA ILE A 185 -26.55 -11.05 -5.73
C ILE A 185 -25.51 -11.55 -4.70
N ARG A 186 -24.24 -11.69 -5.09
CA ARG A 186 -23.14 -12.13 -4.22
C ARG A 186 -22.44 -10.96 -3.50
N ALA A 187 -22.43 -9.77 -4.11
CA ALA A 187 -21.92 -8.54 -3.48
C ALA A 187 -22.72 -8.13 -2.23
N LEU A 188 -24.03 -8.42 -2.18
CA LEU A 188 -24.86 -8.18 -0.99
C LEU A 188 -24.61 -9.18 0.16
N ARG A 189 -23.84 -10.25 -0.07
CA ARG A 189 -23.59 -11.33 0.91
C ARG A 189 -22.17 -11.30 1.50
N THR A 190 -21.26 -10.43 1.02
CA THR A 190 -19.84 -10.38 1.45
C THR A 190 -19.25 -8.97 1.34
N ASP A 191 -18.22 -8.65 2.13
CA ASP A 191 -17.62 -7.31 2.32
C ASP A 191 -16.86 -6.69 1.12
N ALA A 192 -17.02 -7.15 -0.14
CA ALA A 192 -16.31 -6.57 -1.31
C ALA A 192 -17.00 -6.81 -2.66
N MET A 193 -16.74 -5.91 -3.63
CA MET A 193 -17.29 -5.96 -4.99
C MET A 193 -16.56 -6.95 -5.92
N ALA A 194 -15.27 -7.25 -5.70
CA ALA A 194 -14.47 -8.17 -6.52
C ALA A 194 -13.57 -9.12 -5.70
N THR A 195 -13.10 -10.21 -6.33
CA THR A 195 -12.09 -11.13 -5.73
C THR A 195 -10.67 -10.72 -6.04
N THR A 196 -9.77 -10.85 -5.08
CA THR A 196 -8.32 -10.62 -5.21
C THR A 196 -7.53 -11.84 -5.71
N GLU A 197 -8.18 -12.97 -6.02
CA GLU A 197 -7.49 -14.19 -6.50
C GLU A 197 -6.61 -13.98 -7.75
N PRO A 198 -7.00 -13.17 -8.78
CA PRO A 198 -6.14 -12.90 -9.93
C PRO A 198 -4.85 -12.16 -9.55
N LEU A 199 -4.96 -11.06 -8.80
CA LEU A 199 -3.82 -10.32 -8.28
C LEU A 199 -2.91 -11.18 -7.38
N GLN A 200 -3.50 -12.04 -6.54
CA GLN A 200 -2.73 -12.99 -5.72
C GLN A 200 -1.91 -13.96 -6.57
N ARG A 201 -2.46 -14.47 -7.69
CA ARG A 201 -1.72 -15.34 -8.62
C ARG A 201 -0.60 -14.58 -9.33
N LEU A 202 -0.86 -13.35 -9.75
CA LEU A 202 0.15 -12.49 -10.37
C LEU A 202 1.33 -12.24 -9.44
N ILE A 203 1.05 -11.86 -8.18
CA ILE A 203 2.08 -11.68 -7.16
C ILE A 203 2.86 -12.98 -6.95
N ALA A 204 2.18 -14.13 -6.87
CA ALA A 204 2.84 -15.41 -6.68
C ALA A 204 3.72 -15.83 -7.87
N GLN A 205 3.39 -15.40 -9.09
CA GLN A 205 4.16 -15.68 -10.29
C GLN A 205 5.51 -14.96 -10.33
N TYR A 206 5.56 -13.71 -9.85
CA TYR A 206 6.77 -12.87 -9.96
C TYR A 206 7.55 -12.70 -8.65
N VAL A 207 6.90 -12.96 -7.52
CA VAL A 207 7.55 -12.99 -6.20
C VAL A 207 7.61 -14.45 -5.76
N ASP A 208 8.65 -15.16 -6.19
CA ASP A 208 8.91 -16.56 -5.88
C ASP A 208 10.06 -16.74 -4.88
N GLU A 209 10.50 -17.98 -4.68
CA GLU A 209 11.59 -18.31 -3.75
C GLU A 209 12.91 -17.69 -4.19
N GLU A 210 13.20 -17.67 -5.49
CA GLU A 210 14.42 -17.06 -6.04
C GLU A 210 14.41 -15.54 -5.83
N GLY A 211 13.29 -14.88 -6.15
CA GLY A 211 13.11 -13.46 -5.91
C GLY A 211 13.23 -13.10 -4.42
N MET A 212 12.65 -13.91 -3.52
CA MET A 212 12.79 -13.71 -2.08
C MET A 212 14.24 -13.86 -1.61
N GLU A 213 14.98 -14.85 -2.11
CA GLU A 213 16.39 -15.02 -1.74
C GLU A 213 17.25 -13.86 -2.25
N LYS A 214 16.99 -13.35 -3.46
CA LYS A 214 17.69 -12.15 -3.96
C LYS A 214 17.38 -10.92 -3.10
N ILE A 215 16.13 -10.74 -2.66
CA ILE A 215 15.78 -9.66 -1.72
C ILE A 215 16.52 -9.85 -0.37
N ALA A 216 16.60 -11.08 0.14
CA ALA A 216 17.33 -11.40 1.35
C ALA A 216 18.84 -11.13 1.21
N ALA A 217 19.43 -11.45 0.06
CA ALA A 217 20.83 -11.18 -0.25
C ALA A 217 21.14 -9.68 -0.24
N GLU A 218 20.32 -8.85 -0.88
CA GLU A 218 20.46 -7.39 -0.83
C GLU A 218 20.24 -6.83 0.59
N HIS A 219 19.32 -7.43 1.36
CA HIS A 219 19.13 -7.06 2.76
C HIS A 219 20.38 -7.31 3.61
N ARG A 220 21.08 -8.44 3.39
CA ARG A 220 22.35 -8.75 4.08
C ARG A 220 23.48 -7.78 3.75
N LYS A 221 23.41 -7.07 2.62
CA LYS A 221 24.32 -5.98 2.28
C LYS A 221 23.96 -4.67 3.00
N GLY A 222 22.83 -4.61 3.69
CA GLY A 222 22.36 -3.41 4.41
C GLY A 222 21.32 -2.59 3.66
N ARG A 223 20.95 -2.96 2.43
CA ARG A 223 19.87 -2.30 1.68
C ARG A 223 18.51 -2.64 2.29
N SER A 224 17.50 -1.79 2.11
CA SER A 224 16.17 -2.04 2.66
C SER A 224 15.03 -1.88 1.66
N LEU A 225 14.11 -2.86 1.66
CA LEU A 225 12.86 -2.81 0.93
C LEU A 225 11.70 -2.80 1.93
N ASN A 226 10.86 -1.77 1.86
CA ASN A 226 9.76 -1.57 2.80
C ASN A 226 8.43 -1.34 2.08
N ILE A 227 7.35 -1.95 2.57
CA ILE A 227 6.02 -1.84 1.95
C ILE A 227 5.01 -1.31 2.96
N GLY A 228 4.19 -0.34 2.54
CA GLY A 228 3.17 0.27 3.37
C GLY A 228 1.80 -0.37 3.20
N THR A 229 1.07 -0.56 4.29
CA THR A 229 -0.36 -0.97 4.32
C THR A 229 -1.11 -0.11 5.33
N ALA A 230 -2.44 -0.09 5.27
CA ALA A 230 -3.26 0.55 6.29
C ALA A 230 -3.89 -0.53 7.18
N ASN A 231 -3.62 -0.48 8.49
CA ASN A 231 -4.33 -1.30 9.47
C ASN A 231 -5.66 -0.60 9.80
N LEU A 232 -6.78 -1.23 9.46
CA LEU A 232 -8.12 -0.66 9.66
C LEU A 232 -8.61 -0.74 11.11
N ASP A 233 -8.09 -1.68 11.90
CA ASP A 233 -8.47 -1.81 13.30
C ASP A 233 -7.90 -0.65 14.13
N SER A 234 -6.67 -0.22 13.81
CA SER A 234 -6.01 0.91 14.47
C SER A 234 -6.11 2.24 13.71
N MET A 235 -6.54 2.22 12.44
CA MET A 235 -6.51 3.35 11.50
C MET A 235 -5.12 3.95 11.31
N ARG A 236 -4.06 3.13 11.35
CA ARG A 236 -2.67 3.58 11.27
C ARG A 236 -1.92 2.96 10.09
N PRO A 237 -0.94 3.70 9.52
CA PRO A 237 -0.04 3.14 8.53
C PRO A 237 0.89 2.11 9.18
N VAL A 238 1.02 0.94 8.55
CA VAL A 238 1.97 -0.10 8.94
C VAL A 238 3.01 -0.26 7.83
N ILE A 239 4.29 -0.17 8.21
CA ILE A 239 5.43 -0.45 7.35
C ILE A 239 5.95 -1.86 7.63
N TRP A 240 6.11 -2.62 6.56
CA TRP A 240 6.64 -3.98 6.58
C TRP A 240 8.05 -4.01 5.99
N ARG A 241 9.02 -4.50 6.76
CA ARG A 241 10.43 -4.63 6.34
C ARG A 241 10.62 -5.91 5.54
N ILE A 242 10.29 -5.88 4.26
CA ILE A 242 10.30 -7.06 3.36
C ILE A 242 11.68 -7.73 3.32
N GLY A 243 12.76 -6.96 3.27
CA GLY A 243 14.12 -7.50 3.31
C GLY A 243 14.41 -8.33 4.57
N ALA A 244 13.91 -7.88 5.73
CA ALA A 244 14.08 -8.60 6.99
C ALA A 244 13.19 -9.85 7.06
N ILE A 245 11.97 -9.80 6.52
CA ILE A 245 11.09 -10.97 6.41
C ILE A 245 11.73 -12.02 5.49
N ALA A 246 12.24 -11.61 4.32
CA ALA A 246 12.90 -12.49 3.37
C ALA A 246 14.15 -13.17 3.97
N ASN A 247 14.94 -12.42 4.76
CA ASN A 247 16.14 -12.94 5.41
C ASN A 247 15.88 -13.72 6.71
N SER A 248 14.63 -13.90 7.13
CA SER A 248 14.32 -14.52 8.43
C SER A 248 14.58 -16.02 8.50
N GLY A 249 14.62 -16.71 7.35
CA GLY A 249 14.65 -18.17 7.29
C GLY A 249 13.35 -18.86 7.69
N HIS A 250 12.27 -18.10 7.97
CA HIS A 250 10.99 -18.67 8.36
C HIS A 250 10.28 -19.33 7.14
N PRO A 251 9.72 -20.55 7.26
CA PRO A 251 9.11 -21.26 6.13
C PRO A 251 7.92 -20.51 5.49
N ASP A 252 7.16 -19.75 6.30
CA ASP A 252 6.04 -18.91 5.82
C ASP A 252 6.44 -17.49 5.38
N ALA A 253 7.73 -17.14 5.32
CA ALA A 253 8.18 -15.79 4.96
C ALA A 253 7.66 -15.35 3.58
N LEU A 254 7.79 -16.21 2.56
CA LEU A 254 7.31 -15.92 1.21
C LEU A 254 5.80 -15.70 1.17
N LYS A 255 5.05 -16.53 1.90
CA LYS A 255 3.59 -16.42 2.03
C LYS A 255 3.21 -15.09 2.68
N LEU A 256 3.94 -14.65 3.70
CA LEU A 256 3.73 -13.37 4.35
C LEU A 256 4.03 -12.20 3.40
N ILE A 257 5.17 -12.21 2.70
CA ILE A 257 5.54 -11.16 1.73
C ILE A 257 4.44 -10.99 0.67
N ARG A 258 4.01 -12.09 0.04
CA ARG A 258 2.95 -12.07 -0.97
C ARG A 258 1.64 -11.51 -0.40
N ARG A 259 1.32 -11.85 0.85
CA ARG A 259 0.13 -11.36 1.55
C ARG A 259 0.20 -9.87 1.88
N ILE A 260 1.37 -9.35 2.24
CA ILE A 260 1.62 -7.92 2.47
C ILE A 260 1.48 -7.14 1.16
N LEU A 261 2.08 -7.62 0.07
CA LEU A 261 1.95 -7.00 -1.26
C LEU A 261 0.49 -6.96 -1.70
N LEU A 262 -0.24 -8.05 -1.47
CA LEU A 262 -1.67 -8.09 -1.76
C LEU A 262 -2.45 -7.09 -0.90
N ALA A 263 -2.17 -7.02 0.40
CA ALA A 263 -2.81 -6.07 1.30
C ALA A 263 -2.54 -4.62 0.85
N SER A 264 -1.30 -4.30 0.50
CA SER A 264 -0.89 -2.97 0.05
C SER A 264 -1.61 -2.53 -1.23
N ALA A 265 -2.01 -3.46 -2.10
CA ALA A 265 -2.74 -3.20 -3.34
C ALA A 265 -4.27 -3.46 -3.23
N SER A 266 -4.80 -3.73 -2.01
CA SER A 266 -6.22 -4.01 -1.80
C SER A 266 -7.02 -2.74 -1.53
N ILE A 267 -7.29 -1.95 -2.58
CA ILE A 267 -8.04 -0.69 -2.54
C ILE A 267 -9.41 -0.92 -1.88
N PRO A 268 -9.77 -0.16 -0.81
CA PRO A 268 -11.07 -0.24 -0.16
C PRO A 268 -12.23 -0.10 -1.16
N VAL A 269 -13.36 -0.77 -0.89
CA VAL A 269 -14.55 -0.86 -1.76
C VAL A 269 -14.35 -1.75 -2.99
N ALA A 270 -13.21 -1.63 -3.68
CA ALA A 270 -12.88 -2.46 -4.85
C ALA A 270 -12.50 -3.90 -4.46
N PHE A 271 -11.63 -4.04 -3.45
CA PHE A 271 -11.06 -5.31 -3.03
C PHE A 271 -11.38 -5.66 -1.58
N SER A 272 -11.42 -6.96 -1.29
CA SER A 272 -11.55 -7.45 0.10
C SER A 272 -10.30 -7.09 0.90
N PRO A 273 -10.44 -6.63 2.15
CA PRO A 273 -9.32 -6.52 3.07
C PRO A 273 -8.58 -7.85 3.25
N VAL A 274 -7.31 -7.77 3.59
CA VAL A 274 -6.44 -8.92 3.84
C VAL A 274 -6.22 -9.07 5.34
N LEU A 275 -6.51 -10.26 5.86
CA LEU A 275 -6.20 -10.62 7.25
C LEU A 275 -4.73 -11.05 7.35
N ILE A 276 -3.96 -10.34 8.17
CA ILE A 276 -2.59 -10.71 8.54
C ILE A 276 -2.65 -11.29 9.95
N GLU A 277 -2.18 -12.53 10.10
CA GLU A 277 -2.09 -13.20 11.40
C GLU A 277 -0.94 -12.58 12.19
N VAL A 278 -1.21 -12.23 13.44
CA VAL A 278 -0.25 -11.67 14.39
C VAL A 278 -0.28 -12.47 15.69
N GLU A 279 0.81 -12.41 16.45
CA GLU A 279 0.94 -13.09 17.74
C GLU A 279 1.23 -12.07 18.83
N ALA A 280 0.52 -12.18 19.95
CA ALA A 280 0.78 -11.39 21.16
C ALA A 280 0.44 -12.21 22.41
N GLY A 281 1.28 -12.16 23.44
CA GLY A 281 1.07 -12.92 24.67
C GLY A 281 0.90 -14.43 24.47
N GLY A 282 1.56 -15.01 23.45
CA GLY A 282 1.47 -16.42 23.10
C GLY A 282 0.15 -16.86 22.46
N LYS A 283 -0.69 -15.91 22.00
CA LYS A 283 -1.95 -16.17 21.31
C LYS A 283 -1.94 -15.57 19.91
N LYS A 284 -2.68 -16.21 19.01
CA LYS A 284 -2.87 -15.77 17.62
C LYS A 284 -4.08 -14.84 17.52
N TYR A 285 -3.89 -13.77 16.77
CA TYR A 285 -4.89 -12.76 16.43
C TYR A 285 -4.81 -12.44 14.94
N ASP A 286 -5.73 -11.60 14.47
CA ASP A 286 -5.69 -11.02 13.14
C ASP A 286 -5.75 -9.49 13.16
N GLU A 287 -5.00 -8.90 12.24
CA GLU A 287 -5.12 -7.49 11.85
C GLU A 287 -5.77 -7.39 10.47
N LEU A 288 -6.69 -6.43 10.33
CA LEU A 288 -7.38 -6.16 9.08
C LEU A 288 -6.63 -5.11 8.26
N HIS A 289 -5.97 -5.52 7.17
CA HIS A 289 -5.20 -4.62 6.31
C HIS A 289 -5.87 -4.34 4.97
N VAL A 290 -5.71 -3.10 4.50
CA VAL A 290 -6.07 -2.65 3.16
C VAL A 290 -4.93 -1.86 2.54
N ASP A 291 -5.17 -1.35 1.33
CA ASP A 291 -4.25 -0.49 0.60
C ASP A 291 -3.69 0.62 1.50
N GLY A 292 -2.36 0.77 1.49
CA GLY A 292 -1.67 1.77 2.29
C GLY A 292 -2.16 3.19 2.02
N GLY A 293 -2.65 3.43 0.80
CA GLY A 293 -3.25 4.65 0.29
C GLY A 293 -4.41 5.19 1.12
N ALA A 294 -5.05 4.35 1.94
CA ALA A 294 -6.05 4.78 2.93
C ALA A 294 -5.45 5.59 4.11
N THR A 295 -4.13 5.54 4.29
CA THR A 295 -3.39 6.25 5.37
C THR A 295 -2.23 7.09 4.85
N SER A 296 -1.57 6.66 3.77
CA SER A 296 -0.48 7.38 3.10
C SER A 296 -0.36 6.89 1.66
N GLN A 297 -0.13 7.77 0.70
CA GLN A 297 0.10 7.43 -0.72
C GLN A 297 1.58 7.20 -1.02
N VAL A 298 2.50 7.80 -0.26
CA VAL A 298 3.96 7.64 -0.41
C VAL A 298 4.66 7.93 0.92
N PHE A 299 5.73 7.20 1.23
CA PHE A 299 6.55 7.43 2.43
C PHE A 299 8.02 7.15 2.15
N LEU A 300 8.93 7.77 2.91
CA LEU A 300 10.38 7.56 2.79
C LEU A 300 10.92 6.67 3.93
N TYR A 301 10.70 7.09 5.16
CA TYR A 301 10.98 6.36 6.41
C TYR A 301 9.97 6.81 7.49
N PRO A 302 9.83 6.05 8.61
CA PRO A 302 8.94 6.44 9.71
C PRO A 302 9.20 7.88 10.18
N ILE A 303 8.13 8.60 10.51
CA ILE A 303 8.23 9.96 11.06
C ILE A 303 8.92 9.89 12.44
N GLY A 304 9.78 10.86 12.73
CA GLY A 304 10.39 11.02 14.06
C GLY A 304 11.80 10.46 14.20
N ILE A 305 12.29 9.71 13.21
CA ILE A 305 13.70 9.26 13.16
C ILE A 305 14.61 10.47 12.95
N ASP A 306 15.69 10.58 13.74
CA ASP A 306 16.79 11.52 13.48
C ASP A 306 17.69 10.92 12.39
N TYR A 307 17.51 11.40 11.17
CA TYR A 307 18.19 10.82 10.03
C TYR A 307 19.63 11.33 9.89
N ASP A 308 19.96 12.49 10.46
CA ASP A 308 21.34 12.99 10.51
C ASP A 308 22.23 12.00 11.30
N GLU A 309 21.72 11.48 12.43
CA GLU A 309 22.42 10.46 13.22
C GLU A 309 22.58 9.14 12.44
N VAL A 310 21.58 8.74 11.66
CA VAL A 310 21.66 7.56 10.77
C VAL A 310 22.77 7.72 9.73
N LEU A 311 22.83 8.88 9.07
CA LEU A 311 23.84 9.19 8.05
C LEU A 311 25.25 9.23 8.65
N GLU A 312 25.44 9.85 9.82
CA GLU A 312 26.74 9.90 10.49
C GLU A 312 27.22 8.51 10.92
N LYS A 313 26.31 7.69 11.47
CA LYS A 313 26.64 6.35 11.95
C LYS A 313 27.00 5.41 10.80
N LEU A 314 26.37 5.58 9.64
CA LEU A 314 26.68 4.85 8.40
C LEU A 314 27.84 5.48 7.60
N ALA A 315 28.39 6.60 8.08
CA ALA A 315 29.48 7.35 7.45
C ALA A 315 29.20 7.72 5.99
N VAL A 316 27.96 8.14 5.70
CA VAL A 316 27.50 8.41 4.33
C VAL A 316 28.24 9.64 3.77
N PRO A 317 28.94 9.52 2.63
CA PRO A 317 29.62 10.63 2.01
C PRO A 317 28.66 11.47 1.18
N GLY A 318 28.81 12.80 1.29
CA GLY A 318 28.05 13.76 0.48
C GLY A 318 26.57 13.83 0.87
N ARG A 319 25.79 14.47 -0.01
CA ARG A 319 24.35 14.67 0.16
C ARG A 319 23.59 13.45 -0.40
N PRO A 320 22.81 12.71 0.40
CA PRO A 320 22.00 11.62 -0.13
C PRO A 320 20.89 12.11 -1.05
N GLU A 321 20.53 11.30 -2.04
CA GLU A 321 19.50 11.62 -3.03
C GLU A 321 18.20 10.89 -2.68
N VAL A 322 17.07 11.59 -2.75
CA VAL A 322 15.73 11.06 -2.52
C VAL A 322 14.92 11.24 -3.79
N TYR A 323 14.63 10.13 -4.45
CA TYR A 323 13.77 10.06 -5.62
C TYR A 323 12.37 9.63 -5.23
N ILE A 324 11.38 10.40 -5.67
CA ILE A 324 9.97 10.15 -5.39
C ILE A 324 9.26 10.03 -6.73
N ILE A 325 8.60 8.89 -6.94
CA ILE A 325 7.77 8.68 -8.12
C ILE A 325 6.32 8.67 -7.68
N ARG A 326 5.59 9.72 -8.04
CA ARG A 326 4.15 9.84 -7.80
C ARG A 326 3.39 9.38 -9.03
N ASN A 327 2.70 8.25 -8.92
CA ASN A 327 1.83 7.68 -9.96
C ASN A 327 0.48 8.44 -10.07
N SER A 328 0.52 9.77 -10.05
CA SER A 328 -0.66 10.63 -10.14
C SER A 328 -0.29 12.04 -10.59
N ARG A 329 -1.26 12.76 -11.17
CA ARG A 329 -1.14 14.18 -11.53
C ARG A 329 -1.22 15.08 -10.29
N LEU A 330 -0.53 16.22 -10.31
CA LEU A 330 -0.63 17.23 -9.26
C LEU A 330 -1.75 18.24 -9.50
N ASP A 331 -2.10 18.52 -10.75
CA ASP A 331 -3.12 19.51 -11.06
C ASP A 331 -4.56 19.06 -10.68
N PRO A 332 -5.50 20.00 -10.52
CA PRO A 332 -6.90 19.67 -10.23
C PRO A 332 -7.56 18.94 -11.41
N MET A 333 -8.03 17.72 -11.17
CA MET A 333 -8.74 16.94 -12.18
C MET A 333 -10.23 17.30 -12.20
N TYR A 334 -10.68 18.23 -13.04
CA TYR A 334 -12.11 18.54 -13.13
C TYR A 334 -12.90 17.38 -13.76
N GLN A 335 -14.04 17.02 -13.17
CA GLN A 335 -14.95 16.03 -13.75
C GLN A 335 -16.39 16.32 -13.35
N HIS A 336 -17.33 16.14 -14.29
CA HIS A 336 -18.75 16.18 -13.98
C HIS A 336 -19.18 14.91 -13.23
N VAL A 337 -19.47 15.07 -11.93
CA VAL A 337 -19.93 13.96 -11.07
C VAL A 337 -21.45 13.82 -11.20
N ARG A 338 -21.92 12.60 -11.45
CA ARG A 338 -23.36 12.31 -11.43
C ARG A 338 -23.88 12.38 -9.99
N ASN A 339 -25.06 12.98 -9.78
CA ASN A 339 -25.74 13.04 -8.49
C ASN A 339 -26.32 11.66 -8.08
N LYS A 340 -25.44 10.67 -7.89
CA LYS A 340 -25.75 9.31 -7.46
C LYS A 340 -24.82 8.92 -6.31
N LEU A 341 -25.34 8.19 -5.33
CA LEU A 341 -24.60 7.85 -4.10
C LEU A 341 -23.21 7.26 -4.38
N PHE A 342 -23.11 6.24 -5.24
CA PHE A 342 -21.82 5.61 -5.57
C PHE A 342 -20.87 6.51 -6.34
N SER A 343 -21.37 7.32 -7.28
CA SER A 343 -20.55 8.29 -8.02
C SER A 343 -19.99 9.39 -7.11
N ILE A 344 -20.77 9.85 -6.13
CA ILE A 344 -20.33 10.82 -5.13
C ILE A 344 -19.32 10.17 -4.18
N ALA A 345 -19.58 8.95 -3.69
CA ALA A 345 -18.68 8.25 -2.78
C ALA A 345 -17.30 7.98 -3.41
N GLY A 346 -17.27 7.49 -4.65
CA GLY A 346 -16.03 7.28 -5.40
C GLY A 346 -15.26 8.59 -5.57
N ARG A 347 -15.92 9.66 -6.03
CA ARG A 347 -15.27 10.96 -6.19
C ARG A 347 -14.72 11.54 -4.88
N SER A 348 -15.44 11.37 -3.77
CA SER A 348 -14.98 11.79 -2.45
C SER A 348 -13.74 11.01 -2.02
N LEU A 349 -13.68 9.71 -2.31
CA LEU A 349 -12.50 8.88 -2.06
C LEU A 349 -11.31 9.34 -2.92
N ASP A 350 -11.51 9.58 -4.22
CA ASP A 350 -10.47 10.11 -5.11
C ASP A 350 -9.92 11.45 -4.60
N SER A 351 -10.81 12.32 -4.11
CA SER A 351 -10.43 13.60 -3.51
C SER A 351 -9.53 13.39 -2.29
N LEU A 352 -9.91 12.50 -1.37
CA LEU A 352 -9.13 12.19 -0.17
C LEU A 352 -7.76 11.60 -0.52
N VAL A 353 -7.72 10.64 -1.45
CA VAL A 353 -6.50 10.03 -1.97
C VAL A 353 -5.57 11.10 -2.57
N ARG A 354 -6.11 11.99 -3.42
CA ARG A 354 -5.33 13.08 -4.02
C ARG A 354 -4.76 14.01 -2.95
N THR A 355 -5.60 14.48 -2.02
CA THR A 355 -5.17 15.41 -0.96
C THR A 355 -4.16 14.78 0.00
N GLN A 356 -4.33 13.50 0.34
CA GLN A 356 -3.38 12.75 1.15
C GLN A 356 -2.02 12.65 0.45
N GLY A 357 -2.00 12.34 -0.84
CA GLY A 357 -0.76 12.27 -1.61
C GLY A 357 -0.02 13.61 -1.69
N ILE A 358 -0.74 14.73 -1.78
CA ILE A 358 -0.12 16.07 -1.71
C ILE A 358 0.47 16.32 -0.31
N GLY A 359 -0.28 15.99 0.75
CA GLY A 359 0.22 16.09 2.13
C GLY A 359 1.47 15.25 2.39
N ASP A 360 1.53 14.04 1.82
CA ASP A 360 2.71 13.19 1.89
C ASP A 360 3.93 13.80 1.18
N LEU A 361 3.75 14.44 0.03
CA LEU A 361 4.85 15.15 -0.66
C LEU A 361 5.39 16.29 0.19
N TYR A 362 4.52 17.11 0.78
CA TYR A 362 4.94 18.21 1.66
C TYR A 362 5.68 17.67 2.88
N ARG A 363 5.18 16.57 3.47
CA ARG A 363 5.85 15.89 4.58
C ARG A 363 7.24 15.42 4.18
N ILE A 364 7.38 14.72 3.06
CA ILE A 364 8.68 14.23 2.59
C ILE A 364 9.62 15.39 2.27
N TYR A 365 9.14 16.45 1.61
CA TYR A 365 9.95 17.64 1.35
C TYR A 365 10.48 18.29 2.64
N LEU A 366 9.64 18.39 3.68
CA LEU A 366 10.09 18.88 4.99
C LEU A 366 11.09 17.93 5.66
N GLN A 367 10.94 16.60 5.52
CA GLN A 367 11.93 15.63 5.98
C GLN A 367 13.27 15.82 5.27
N THR A 368 13.27 15.93 3.93
CA THR A 368 14.49 16.17 3.17
C THR A 368 15.15 17.49 3.53
N CYS A 369 14.37 18.53 3.82
CA CYS A 369 14.90 19.83 4.24
C CYS A 369 15.50 19.82 5.65
N ARG A 370 14.87 19.09 6.59
CA ARG A 370 15.37 18.91 7.95
C ARG A 370 16.70 18.14 7.95
N ASP A 371 16.77 17.08 7.16
CA ASP A 371 17.83 16.07 7.16
C ASP A 371 18.89 16.31 6.05
N GLY A 372 18.83 17.47 5.39
CA GLY A 372 19.79 17.86 4.35
C GLY A 372 19.83 16.93 3.13
N LEU A 373 18.73 16.26 2.76
CA LEU A 373 18.66 15.32 1.64
C LEU A 373 18.30 16.03 0.32
N ASP A 374 18.77 15.55 -0.82
CA ASP A 374 18.43 16.11 -2.14
C ASP A 374 17.09 15.55 -2.64
N PHE A 375 16.08 16.41 -2.71
CA PHE A 375 14.73 16.05 -3.12
C PHE A 375 14.62 16.02 -4.64
N ASN A 376 14.06 14.93 -5.18
CA ASN A 376 13.84 14.73 -6.61
C ASN A 376 12.44 14.11 -6.81
N LEU A 377 11.52 14.83 -7.43
CA LEU A 377 10.14 14.38 -7.65
C LEU A 377 9.83 14.21 -9.14
N ALA A 378 9.26 13.05 -9.46
CA ALA A 378 8.61 12.78 -10.73
C ALA A 378 7.12 12.50 -10.49
N TYR A 379 6.27 13.03 -11.36
CA TYR A 379 4.82 12.82 -11.32
C TYR A 379 4.25 12.86 -12.73
N ILE A 380 3.01 12.40 -12.91
CA ILE A 380 2.37 12.40 -14.22
C ILE A 380 2.19 13.85 -14.68
N PRO A 381 2.80 14.26 -15.81
CA PRO A 381 2.81 15.65 -16.25
C PRO A 381 1.45 16.04 -16.81
N SER A 382 1.16 17.35 -16.78
CA SER A 382 -0.15 17.87 -17.16
C SER A 382 -0.44 17.80 -18.67
N ASP A 383 0.62 17.69 -19.48
CA ASP A 383 0.58 17.52 -20.94
C ASP A 383 0.29 16.07 -21.38
N PHE A 384 0.27 15.11 -20.46
CA PHE A 384 -0.26 13.78 -20.72
C PHE A 384 -1.79 13.83 -20.73
N THR A 385 -2.38 13.69 -21.92
CA THR A 385 -3.80 13.98 -22.20
C THR A 385 -4.63 12.75 -22.55
N LYS A 386 -4.02 11.57 -22.69
CA LYS A 386 -4.78 10.33 -22.90
C LYS A 386 -5.61 10.07 -21.66
N GLU A 387 -6.92 9.92 -21.83
CA GLU A 387 -7.83 9.52 -20.77
C GLU A 387 -8.00 8.00 -20.79
N SER A 388 -8.17 7.42 -19.60
CA SER A 388 -8.49 6.00 -19.42
C SER A 388 -9.98 5.78 -19.68
N GLU A 389 -10.32 4.85 -20.56
CA GLU A 389 -11.72 4.57 -20.92
C GLU A 389 -12.38 3.54 -19.99
N GLU A 390 -11.56 2.70 -19.35
CA GLU A 390 -11.97 1.64 -18.42
C GLU A 390 -10.89 1.40 -17.36
N GLU A 391 -11.23 0.73 -16.25
CA GLU A 391 -10.21 0.39 -15.25
C GLU A 391 -9.17 -0.58 -15.82
N PHE A 392 -7.89 -0.27 -15.64
CA PHE A 392 -6.76 -1.00 -16.22
C PHE A 392 -6.82 -1.01 -17.76
N ASP A 393 -7.12 0.14 -18.37
CA ASP A 393 -7.10 0.36 -19.82
C ASP A 393 -5.68 0.17 -20.36
N SER A 394 -5.47 -0.90 -21.11
CA SER A 394 -4.15 -1.24 -21.67
C SER A 394 -3.62 -0.16 -22.62
N ALA A 395 -4.46 0.51 -23.41
CA ALA A 395 -4.01 1.55 -24.32
C ALA A 395 -3.54 2.79 -23.54
N TYR A 396 -4.28 3.17 -22.49
CA TYR A 396 -3.86 4.23 -21.56
C TYR A 396 -2.54 3.89 -20.87
N MET A 397 -2.44 2.70 -20.27
CA MET A 397 -1.25 2.29 -19.52
C MET A 397 0.00 2.22 -20.41
N ASN A 398 -0.11 1.68 -21.62
CA ASN A 398 1.02 1.65 -22.55
C ASN A 398 1.44 3.07 -22.96
N ALA A 399 0.49 3.97 -23.27
CA ALA A 399 0.81 5.36 -23.60
C ALA A 399 1.48 6.09 -22.42
N LEU A 400 1.02 5.86 -21.19
CA LEU A 400 1.60 6.44 -19.98
C LEU A 400 3.02 5.92 -19.73
N PHE A 401 3.23 4.62 -19.91
CA PHE A 401 4.54 3.98 -19.82
C PHE A 401 5.51 4.52 -20.86
N ASP A 402 5.11 4.56 -22.13
CA ASP A 402 5.99 4.99 -23.23
C ASP A 402 6.42 6.45 -23.04
N MET A 403 5.48 7.32 -22.62
CA MET A 403 5.78 8.71 -22.28
C MET A 403 6.82 8.82 -21.16
N ALA A 404 6.65 8.08 -20.07
CA ALA A 404 7.58 8.10 -18.94
C ALA A 404 8.96 7.53 -19.33
N PHE A 405 8.97 6.46 -20.13
CA PHE A 405 10.17 5.84 -20.66
C PHE A 405 10.99 6.81 -21.52
N ASP A 406 10.34 7.47 -22.49
CA ASP A 406 11.03 8.38 -23.41
C ASP A 406 11.61 9.60 -22.70
N ARG A 407 10.88 10.14 -21.70
CA ARG A 407 11.40 11.23 -20.85
C ARG A 407 12.60 10.81 -20.05
N ALA A 408 12.51 9.67 -19.35
CA ALA A 408 13.60 9.21 -18.49
C ALA A 408 14.84 8.81 -19.29
N LYS A 409 14.65 8.18 -20.46
CA LYS A 409 15.74 7.85 -21.39
C LYS A 409 16.49 9.08 -21.90
N SER A 410 15.82 10.22 -21.97
CA SER A 410 16.40 11.49 -22.44
C SER A 410 16.99 12.35 -21.32
N GLY A 411 17.02 11.83 -20.09
CA GLY A 411 17.30 12.59 -18.87
C GLY A 411 16.02 13.20 -18.31
N TYR A 412 15.48 12.58 -17.25
CA TYR A 412 14.26 13.07 -16.60
C TYR A 412 14.55 14.38 -15.84
N ASP A 413 13.70 15.39 -16.04
CA ASP A 413 13.77 16.66 -15.30
C ASP A 413 13.05 16.49 -13.96
N TRP A 414 13.82 16.24 -12.90
CA TRP A 414 13.29 15.98 -11.56
C TRP A 414 12.97 17.28 -10.85
N GLU A 415 11.74 17.42 -10.37
CA GLU A 415 11.38 18.59 -9.57
C GLU A 415 12.13 18.58 -8.24
N LYS A 416 12.75 19.73 -7.91
CA LYS A 416 13.54 19.91 -6.69
C LYS A 416 12.71 20.31 -5.48
N MET A 417 11.42 20.56 -5.67
CA MET A 417 10.46 20.85 -4.63
C MET A 417 9.04 20.53 -5.12
N PRO A 418 8.05 20.38 -4.22
CA PRO A 418 6.64 20.36 -4.61
C PRO A 418 6.29 21.65 -5.38
N PRO A 419 5.71 21.57 -6.60
CA PRO A 419 5.40 22.74 -7.43
C PRO A 419 4.57 23.82 -6.72
N GLU A 420 3.67 23.44 -5.82
CA GLU A 420 2.86 24.39 -5.04
C GLU A 420 3.67 25.25 -4.06
N LEU A 421 4.91 24.89 -3.76
CA LEU A 421 5.79 25.64 -2.86
C LEU A 421 6.75 26.59 -3.60
N GLU A 422 6.78 26.58 -4.94
CA GLU A 422 7.67 27.45 -5.72
C GLU A 422 7.38 28.94 -5.52
N GLU A 423 6.11 29.30 -5.33
CA GLU A 423 5.70 30.69 -5.10
C GLU A 423 6.23 31.25 -3.77
N ALA A 424 6.42 30.39 -2.77
CA ALA A 424 6.91 30.76 -1.45
C ALA A 424 7.80 29.63 -0.88
N PRO A 425 9.07 29.53 -1.33
CA PRO A 425 9.93 28.42 -0.98
C PRO A 425 10.24 28.31 0.51
N VAL A 426 10.34 27.07 1.00
CA VAL A 426 10.84 26.79 2.35
C VAL A 426 12.37 26.89 2.35
N ASN A 427 12.94 27.62 3.30
CA ASN A 427 14.39 27.67 3.49
C ASN A 427 14.89 26.38 4.13
N CYS A 428 15.49 25.52 3.30
CA CYS A 428 16.10 24.26 3.72
C CYS A 428 17.58 24.47 4.07
N ARG A 429 18.15 23.56 4.87
CA ARG A 429 19.55 23.63 5.31
C ARG A 429 20.55 23.45 4.18
#